data_AF-A0A9D7MUG3-F1
#
_entry.id   AF-A0A9D7MUG3-F1
#
_cell.length_a   1.000
_cell.length_b   1.000
_cell.length_c   1.000
_cell.angle_alpha   90.00
_cell.angle_beta   90.00
_cell.angle_gamma   90.00
#
_symmetry.space_group_name_H-M   'P 1'
#
loop_
_entity.id
_entity.type
_entity.pdbx_description
1 polymer ?
#
loop_
_entity_poly.entity_id
_entity_poly.type
_entity_poly.pdbx_seq_one_letter_code
_entity_poly.pdbx_strand_id
1 'polypeptide(L)'
;MGQPLFNNYTLFRALSKPFRINGNVGHHGLNELKFERENLLRALGRFNLFAFILHDPESHPEFDVYLNHVFSELDIMTGERLLFFALVNPGREWLERREQLPFHQQVRRFELTASQLNIEPLFTSDPSASAFALAWALGIPADDLPVLIVTTNMQDRNYLCASTSVHKLKDQLNSLSYISHNAVMGFWNLTNEFMMNSRIC
;
A
#
# COMPACT_ATOMS: atom_id res chain seq x y z
N MET A 1 6.85 22.37 -4.38
CA MET A 1 7.55 21.65 -3.29
C MET A 1 6.68 20.45 -2.96
N GLY A 2 7.11 19.23 -3.30
CA GLY A 2 6.31 18.03 -3.07
C GLY A 2 6.21 17.75 -1.57
N GLN A 3 5.01 17.50 -1.07
CA GLN A 3 4.85 17.06 0.31
C GLN A 3 5.47 15.66 0.46
N PRO A 4 6.23 15.39 1.54
CA PRO A 4 6.70 14.05 1.81
C PRO A 4 5.51 13.22 2.26
N LEU A 5 4.78 12.66 1.29
CA LEU A 5 4.04 11.44 1.55
C LEU A 5 5.12 10.40 1.79
N PHE A 6 5.27 9.95 3.04
CA PHE A 6 5.97 8.70 3.29
C PHE A 6 5.29 7.68 2.39
N ASN A 7 5.96 7.37 1.28
CA ASN A 7 5.33 6.71 0.16
C ASN A 7 4.83 5.35 0.62
N ASN A 8 3.76 4.85 0.02
CA ASN A 8 3.29 3.49 0.24
C ASN A 8 4.41 2.46 0.11
N TYR A 9 5.49 2.79 -0.63
CA TYR A 9 6.75 2.07 -0.66
C TYR A 9 7.50 1.99 0.68
N THR A 10 7.61 3.06 1.47
CA THR A 10 8.34 3.05 2.75
C THR A 10 7.56 2.27 3.79
N LEU A 11 6.23 2.40 3.82
CA LEU A 11 5.39 1.53 4.64
C LEU A 11 5.50 0.07 4.19
N PHE A 12 5.41 -0.20 2.88
CA PHE A 12 5.63 -1.55 2.34
C PHE A 12 7.00 -2.11 2.70
N ARG A 13 8.07 -1.31 2.59
CA ARG A 13 9.44 -1.70 2.95
C ARG A 13 9.59 -1.94 4.46
N ALA A 14 8.95 -1.10 5.28
CA ALA A 14 8.91 -1.24 6.73
C ALA A 14 8.28 -2.56 7.18
N LEU A 15 7.29 -3.01 6.42
CA LEU A 15 6.54 -4.23 6.69
C LEU A 15 7.21 -5.47 6.10
N SER A 16 7.84 -5.36 4.93
CA SER A 16 8.37 -6.49 4.17
C SER A 16 9.80 -6.92 4.55
N LYS A 17 10.65 -6.05 5.11
CA LYS A 17 12.03 -6.40 5.45
C LYS A 17 12.46 -5.86 6.81
N PRO A 18 13.35 -6.58 7.54
CA PRO A 18 14.04 -6.00 8.68
C PRO A 18 14.89 -4.81 8.20
N PHE A 19 14.76 -3.67 8.88
CA PHE A 19 15.51 -2.46 8.55
C PHE A 19 17.02 -2.71 8.61
N ARG A 20 17.71 -2.34 7.53
CA ARG A 20 19.18 -2.18 7.55
C ARG A 20 19.46 -0.75 7.97
N ILE A 21 19.98 -0.61 9.18
CA ILE A 21 20.31 0.68 9.76
C ILE A 21 21.76 0.96 9.44
N ASN A 22 21.98 1.91 8.55
CA ASN A 22 23.32 2.36 8.17
C ASN A 22 23.74 3.45 9.16
N GLY A 23 24.43 3.09 10.24
CA GLY A 23 25.02 4.05 11.17
C GLY A 23 25.12 3.54 12.61
N ASN A 24 25.86 4.30 13.44
CA ASN A 24 25.93 4.13 14.89
C ASN A 24 24.63 4.63 15.54
N VAL A 25 23.52 3.94 15.31
CA VAL A 25 22.28 4.20 16.06
C VAL A 25 22.44 3.59 17.45
N GLY A 26 22.35 4.41 18.49
CA GLY A 26 22.41 3.95 19.87
C GLY A 26 21.32 2.91 20.16
N HIS A 27 21.61 1.96 21.06
CA HIS A 27 20.68 0.88 21.43
C HIS A 27 19.27 1.36 21.79
N HIS A 28 19.15 2.57 22.34
CA HIS A 28 17.86 3.15 22.71
C HIS A 28 16.96 3.44 21.50
N GLY A 29 17.49 4.11 20.46
CA GLY A 29 16.74 4.42 19.24
C GLY A 29 16.32 3.17 18.47
N LEU A 30 17.16 2.13 18.48
CA LEU A 30 16.81 0.82 17.89
C LEU A 30 15.61 0.16 18.58
N ASN A 31 15.55 0.25 19.90
CA ASN A 31 14.45 -0.34 20.66
C ASN A 31 13.15 0.44 20.45
N GLU A 32 13.22 1.76 20.36
CA GLU A 32 12.08 2.61 20.04
C GLU A 32 11.51 2.30 18.65
N LEU A 33 12.37 2.20 17.62
CA LEU A 33 11.92 1.84 16.27
C LEU A 33 11.27 0.44 16.22
N LYS A 34 11.82 -0.52 16.96
CA LYS A 34 11.21 -1.86 17.08
C LYS A 34 9.83 -1.79 17.73
N PHE A 35 9.71 -1.02 18.81
CA PHE A 35 8.45 -0.82 19.52
C PHE A 35 7.39 -0.18 18.61
N GLU A 36 7.73 0.89 17.88
CA GLU A 36 6.79 1.53 16.95
C GLU A 36 6.42 0.61 15.78
N ARG A 37 7.37 -0.20 15.27
CA ARG A 37 7.08 -1.22 14.26
C ARG A 37 6.09 -2.28 14.78
N GLU A 38 6.24 -2.74 16.02
CA GLU A 38 5.30 -3.69 16.62
C GLU A 38 3.90 -3.10 16.78
N ASN A 39 3.79 -1.83 17.20
CA ASN A 39 2.52 -1.13 17.29
C ASN A 39 1.84 -1.00 15.92
N LEU A 40 2.62 -0.67 14.88
CA LEU A 40 2.14 -0.61 13.51
C LEU A 40 1.64 -1.98 13.03
N LEU A 41 2.38 -3.06 13.31
CA LEU A 41 1.96 -4.43 12.96
C LEU A 41 0.67 -4.84 13.69
N ARG A 42 0.53 -4.49 14.98
CA ARG A 42 -0.73 -4.70 15.71
C ARG A 42 -1.87 -3.91 15.11
N ALA A 43 -1.62 -2.66 14.71
CA ALA A 43 -2.62 -1.82 14.06
C ALA A 43 -3.06 -2.40 12.71
N LEU A 44 -2.16 -3.04 11.96
CA LEU A 44 -2.49 -3.73 10.71
C LEU A 44 -3.36 -4.96 10.91
N GLY A 45 -3.28 -5.62 12.08
CA GLY A 45 -4.10 -6.80 12.41
C GLY A 45 -5.62 -6.56 12.43
N ARG A 46 -6.08 -5.31 12.27
CA ARG A 46 -7.51 -4.98 12.08
C ARG A 46 -8.00 -5.25 10.65
N PHE A 47 -7.09 -5.31 9.69
CA PHE A 47 -7.42 -5.51 8.28
C PHE A 47 -7.31 -6.99 7.94
N ASN A 48 -8.28 -7.50 7.20
CA ASN A 48 -8.31 -8.88 6.74
C ASN A 48 -7.62 -9.04 5.38
N LEU A 49 -7.56 -7.94 4.63
CA LEU A 49 -7.09 -7.95 3.25
C LEU A 49 -6.33 -6.65 2.96
N PHE A 50 -5.26 -6.78 2.19
CA PHE A 50 -4.43 -5.69 1.73
C PHE A 50 -4.40 -5.66 0.22
N ALA A 51 -4.44 -4.47 -0.36
CA ALA A 51 -4.31 -4.30 -1.80
C ALA A 51 -3.30 -3.21 -2.19
N PHE A 52 -2.60 -3.39 -3.32
CA PHE A 52 -1.71 -2.41 -3.89
C PHE A 52 -2.13 -2.13 -5.33
N ILE A 53 -2.43 -0.89 -5.61
CA ILE A 53 -2.68 -0.39 -6.95
C ILE A 53 -1.34 0.17 -7.43
N LEU A 54 -0.76 -0.52 -8.41
CA LEU A 54 0.52 -0.17 -8.98
C LEU A 54 0.32 0.25 -10.43
N HIS A 55 0.72 1.47 -10.75
CA HIS A 55 0.73 2.01 -12.10
C HIS A 55 1.96 2.88 -12.29
N ASP A 56 2.41 2.98 -13.54
CA ASP A 56 3.36 4.00 -13.94
C ASP A 56 2.59 5.25 -14.42
N PRO A 57 2.70 6.41 -13.74
CA PRO A 57 1.96 7.62 -14.12
C PRO A 57 2.41 8.21 -15.47
N GLU A 58 3.65 7.95 -15.93
CA GLU A 58 4.09 8.42 -17.25
C GLU A 58 3.51 7.58 -18.38
N SER A 59 3.53 6.25 -18.25
CA SER A 59 2.93 5.35 -19.24
C SER A 59 1.40 5.25 -19.15
N HIS A 60 0.82 5.57 -17.99
CA HIS A 60 -0.62 5.44 -17.72
C HIS A 60 -1.26 6.74 -17.18
N PRO A 61 -1.14 7.87 -17.88
CA PRO A 61 -1.58 9.17 -17.37
C PRO A 61 -3.10 9.23 -17.13
N GLU A 62 -3.90 8.58 -17.97
CA GLU A 62 -5.37 8.51 -17.78
C GLU A 62 -5.74 7.78 -16.49
N PHE A 63 -5.08 6.65 -16.23
CA PHE A 63 -5.29 5.87 -15.01
C PHE A 63 -4.83 6.65 -13.77
N ASP A 64 -3.69 7.33 -13.85
CA ASP A 64 -3.19 8.20 -12.77
C ASP A 64 -4.18 9.31 -12.43
N VAL A 65 -4.64 10.07 -13.43
CA VAL A 65 -5.62 11.15 -13.24
C VAL A 65 -6.91 10.62 -12.62
N TYR A 66 -7.43 9.51 -13.15
CA TYR A 66 -8.62 8.86 -12.61
C TYR A 66 -8.42 8.47 -11.15
N LEU A 67 -7.33 7.76 -10.85
CA LEU A 67 -7.05 7.24 -9.52
C LEU A 67 -6.88 8.36 -8.50
N ASN A 68 -6.16 9.44 -8.83
CA ASN A 68 -6.04 10.63 -7.98
C ASN A 68 -7.42 11.27 -7.69
N HIS A 69 -8.32 11.29 -8.69
CA HIS A 69 -9.66 11.84 -8.52
C HIS A 69 -10.56 10.98 -7.62
N VAL A 70 -10.55 9.65 -7.82
CA VAL A 70 -11.47 8.74 -7.09
C VAL A 70 -10.90 8.17 -5.81
N PHE A 71 -9.60 8.37 -5.50
CA PHE A 71 -8.92 7.73 -4.37
C PHE A 71 -9.68 7.88 -3.05
N SER A 72 -10.13 9.10 -2.74
CA SER A 72 -10.89 9.36 -1.51
C SER A 72 -12.23 8.64 -1.47
N GLU A 73 -12.91 8.47 -2.59
CA GLU A 73 -14.18 7.74 -2.67
C GLU A 73 -13.94 6.24 -2.45
N LEU A 74 -12.93 5.68 -3.14
CA LEU A 74 -12.53 4.28 -3.00
C LEU A 74 -12.13 3.94 -1.57
N ASP A 75 -11.41 4.84 -0.92
CA ASP A 75 -10.96 4.73 0.46
C ASP A 75 -12.11 4.71 1.49
N ILE A 76 -13.20 5.44 1.21
CA ILE A 76 -14.43 5.38 2.01
C ILE A 76 -15.19 4.07 1.72
N MET A 77 -15.28 3.69 0.44
CA MET A 77 -16.04 2.52 -0.04
C MET A 77 -15.47 1.19 0.49
N THR A 78 -14.15 1.07 0.57
CA THR A 78 -13.47 -0.16 0.98
C THR A 78 -13.55 -0.42 2.50
N GLY A 79 -13.82 0.62 3.29
CA GLY A 79 -14.13 0.50 4.71
C GLY A 79 -12.94 0.12 5.58
N GLU A 80 -13.22 -0.47 6.76
CA GLU A 80 -12.21 -0.68 7.80
C GLU A 80 -11.49 -2.04 7.72
N ARG A 81 -11.94 -2.96 6.86
CA ARG A 81 -11.40 -4.33 6.77
C ARG A 81 -10.48 -4.58 5.58
N LEU A 82 -10.52 -3.71 4.57
CA LEU A 82 -9.61 -3.69 3.43
C LEU A 82 -8.74 -2.44 3.53
N LEU A 83 -7.42 -2.63 3.58
CA LEU A 83 -6.47 -1.53 3.45
C LEU A 83 -5.83 -1.58 2.06
N PHE A 84 -6.00 -0.53 1.27
CA PHE A 84 -5.30 -0.45 -0.01
C PHE A 84 -4.31 0.71 -0.07
N PHE A 85 -3.33 0.55 -0.95
CA PHE A 85 -2.23 1.48 -1.19
C PHE A 85 -2.17 1.82 -2.68
N ALA A 86 -1.85 3.07 -3.00
CA ALA A 86 -1.73 3.53 -4.39
C ALA A 86 -0.68 4.63 -4.53
N LEU A 87 0.00 4.73 -5.67
CA LEU A 87 0.93 5.84 -5.93
C LEU A 87 0.15 7.09 -6.36
N VAL A 88 -0.46 7.79 -5.40
CA VAL A 88 -1.29 8.99 -5.63
C VAL A 88 -0.87 10.17 -4.78
N ASN A 89 -1.32 11.36 -5.18
CA ASN A 89 -1.29 12.59 -4.39
C ASN A 89 -2.71 12.93 -3.94
N PRO A 90 -3.18 12.38 -2.80
CA PRO A 90 -4.55 12.59 -2.36
C PRO A 90 -4.80 14.06 -2.01
N GLY A 91 -6.04 14.51 -2.20
CA GLY A 91 -6.46 15.87 -1.84
C GLY A 91 -6.33 16.15 -0.34
N ARG A 92 -6.19 17.43 0.01
CA ARG A 92 -6.00 17.91 1.39
C ARG A 92 -7.09 17.42 2.35
N GLU A 93 -8.35 17.41 1.92
CA GLU A 93 -9.48 16.95 2.74
C GLU A 93 -9.33 15.48 3.17
N TRP A 94 -8.78 14.64 2.28
CA TRP A 94 -8.51 13.24 2.58
C TRP A 94 -7.42 13.12 3.65
N LEU A 95 -6.34 13.89 3.51
CA LEU A 95 -5.23 13.93 4.46
C LEU A 95 -5.72 14.33 5.86
N GLU A 96 -6.47 15.42 5.97
CA GLU A 96 -6.98 15.93 7.25
C GLU A 96 -7.90 14.93 7.96
N ARG A 97 -8.77 14.23 7.21
CA ARG A 97 -9.62 13.18 7.77
C ARG A 97 -8.80 11.97 8.23
N ARG A 98 -7.80 11.56 7.46
CA ARG A 98 -7.01 10.35 7.73
C ARG A 98 -6.07 10.51 8.92
N GLU A 99 -5.54 11.71 9.17
CA GLU A 99 -4.74 12.00 10.37
C GLU A 99 -5.49 11.72 11.69
N GLN A 100 -6.82 11.75 11.67
CA GLN A 100 -7.65 11.46 12.85
C GLN A 100 -7.85 9.97 13.10
N LEU A 101 -7.54 9.10 12.13
CA LEU A 101 -7.79 7.66 12.24
C LEU A 101 -6.67 6.97 13.03
N PRO A 102 -7.00 6.06 13.98
CA PRO A 102 -6.01 5.43 14.85
C PRO A 102 -4.89 4.69 14.11
N PHE A 103 -5.18 4.07 12.97
CA PHE A 103 -4.15 3.40 12.15
C PHE A 103 -3.10 4.39 11.61
N HIS A 104 -3.56 5.50 11.03
CA HIS A 104 -2.70 6.52 10.43
C HIS A 104 -1.86 7.25 11.48
N GLN A 105 -2.36 7.38 12.71
CA GLN A 105 -1.56 7.88 13.82
C GLN A 105 -0.38 6.95 14.16
N GLN A 106 -0.55 5.63 14.07
CA GLN A 106 0.54 4.67 14.29
C GLN A 106 1.55 4.73 13.14
N VAL A 107 1.07 4.86 11.90
CA VAL A 107 1.93 5.09 10.74
C VAL A 107 2.78 6.34 10.96
N ARG A 108 2.16 7.48 11.27
CA ARG A 108 2.87 8.74 11.51
C ARG A 108 3.92 8.67 12.64
N ARG A 109 3.62 7.96 13.73
CA ARG A 109 4.59 7.76 14.83
C ARG A 109 5.79 6.97 14.35
N PHE A 110 5.53 5.85 13.66
CA PHE A 110 6.58 5.05 13.06
C PHE A 110 7.47 5.89 12.10
N GLU A 111 6.87 6.72 11.26
CA GLU A 111 7.58 7.61 10.32
C GLU A 111 8.48 8.64 11.04
N LEU A 112 7.97 9.27 12.10
CA LEU A 112 8.72 10.24 12.88
C LEU A 112 9.94 9.57 13.54
N THR A 113 9.76 8.40 14.16
CA THR A 113 10.85 7.65 14.76
C THR A 113 11.86 7.18 13.71
N ALA A 114 11.41 6.68 12.56
CA ALA A 114 12.30 6.30 11.46
C ALA A 114 13.14 7.49 10.96
N SER A 115 12.51 8.64 10.79
CA SER A 115 13.17 9.88 10.33
C SER A 115 14.22 10.36 11.33
N GLN A 116 13.93 10.32 12.64
CA GLN A 116 14.89 10.67 13.70
C GLN A 116 16.15 9.79 13.69
N LEU A 117 16.03 8.56 13.18
CA LEU A 117 17.13 7.62 13.05
C LEU A 117 17.85 7.70 11.68
N ASN A 118 17.58 8.74 10.90
CA ASN A 118 18.08 8.91 9.53
C ASN A 118 17.74 7.71 8.61
N ILE A 119 16.62 7.04 8.86
CA ILE A 119 16.05 6.07 7.93
C ILE A 119 15.24 6.89 6.94
N GLU A 120 15.93 7.50 5.98
CA GLU A 120 15.28 8.36 5.00
C GLU A 120 14.37 7.54 4.08
N PRO A 121 13.16 8.05 3.79
CA PRO A 121 12.34 7.50 2.71
C PRO A 121 13.07 7.68 1.38
N LEU A 122 12.79 6.83 0.40
CA LEU A 122 13.32 7.03 -0.95
C LEU A 122 12.66 8.28 -1.55
N PHE A 123 13.42 9.36 -1.63
CA PHE A 123 13.06 10.54 -2.39
C PHE A 123 13.49 10.34 -3.84
N THR A 124 12.52 10.28 -4.74
CA THR A 124 12.76 10.33 -6.19
C THR A 124 11.93 11.48 -6.76
N SER A 125 12.55 12.26 -7.64
CA SER A 125 11.82 13.26 -8.45
C SER A 125 11.07 12.63 -9.61
N ASP A 126 11.37 11.37 -9.90
CA ASP A 126 10.74 10.55 -10.94
C ASP A 126 9.63 9.68 -10.29
N PRO A 127 8.34 9.98 -10.56
CA PRO A 127 7.22 9.20 -10.08
C PRO A 127 7.22 7.74 -10.57
N SER A 128 7.71 7.50 -11.79
CA SER A 128 7.80 6.19 -12.43
C SER A 128 8.81 5.29 -11.74
N ALA A 129 9.90 5.87 -11.20
CA ALA A 129 10.95 5.12 -10.50
C ALA A 129 10.41 4.32 -9.29
N SER A 130 9.44 4.86 -8.56
CA SER A 130 8.81 4.15 -7.44
C SER A 130 7.95 2.98 -7.93
N ALA A 131 7.21 3.18 -9.03
CA ALA A 131 6.39 2.15 -9.64
C ALA A 131 7.24 0.98 -10.16
N PHE A 132 8.29 1.27 -10.91
CA PHE A 132 9.21 0.26 -11.44
C PHE A 132 9.99 -0.47 -10.35
N ALA A 133 10.46 0.25 -9.32
CA ALA A 133 11.15 -0.38 -8.20
C ALA A 133 10.24 -1.38 -7.44
N LEU A 134 8.96 -1.06 -7.27
CA LEU A 134 7.98 -1.97 -6.68
C LEU A 134 7.68 -3.15 -7.58
N ALA A 135 7.39 -2.90 -8.86
CA ALA A 135 7.09 -3.94 -9.84
C ALA A 135 8.25 -4.96 -9.91
N TRP A 136 9.48 -4.46 -10.04
CA TRP A 136 10.67 -5.30 -10.07
C TRP A 136 10.89 -6.08 -8.77
N ALA A 137 10.69 -5.44 -7.60
CA ALA A 137 10.85 -6.12 -6.31
C ALA A 137 9.82 -7.23 -6.08
N LEU A 138 8.65 -7.13 -6.71
CA LEU A 138 7.60 -8.13 -6.69
C LEU A 138 7.75 -9.18 -7.80
N GLY A 139 8.56 -8.92 -8.82
CA GLY A 139 8.69 -9.80 -9.99
C GLY A 139 7.59 -9.59 -11.04
N ILE A 140 6.99 -8.40 -11.07
CA ILE A 140 5.95 -8.00 -12.02
C ILE A 140 6.63 -7.28 -13.19
N PRO A 141 6.46 -7.76 -14.44
CA PRO A 141 6.92 -7.05 -15.64
C PRO A 141 6.35 -5.63 -15.71
N ALA A 142 7.15 -4.66 -16.17
CA ALA A 142 6.70 -3.29 -16.34
C ALA A 142 5.51 -3.17 -17.32
N ASP A 143 5.51 -4.01 -18.36
CA ASP A 143 4.47 -4.05 -19.40
C ASP A 143 3.11 -4.57 -18.89
N ASP A 144 3.07 -5.17 -17.70
CA ASP A 144 1.82 -5.67 -17.10
C ASP A 144 1.07 -4.61 -16.29
N LEU A 145 1.69 -3.45 -16.04
CA LEU A 145 1.04 -2.33 -15.35
C LEU A 145 -0.10 -1.73 -16.21
N PRO A 146 -1.17 -1.19 -15.58
CA PRO A 146 -1.43 -1.13 -14.16
C PRO A 146 -1.99 -2.44 -13.59
N VAL A 147 -1.59 -2.77 -12.36
CA VAL A 147 -2.03 -3.99 -11.65
C VAL A 147 -2.61 -3.70 -10.27
N LEU A 148 -3.50 -4.58 -9.84
CA LEU A 148 -3.99 -4.70 -8.48
C LEU A 148 -3.38 -5.95 -7.85
N ILE A 149 -2.54 -5.76 -6.85
CA ILE A 149 -1.92 -6.83 -6.07
C ILE A 149 -2.72 -6.99 -4.78
N VAL A 150 -3.04 -8.22 -4.39
CA VAL A 150 -3.88 -8.53 -3.22
C VAL A 150 -3.19 -9.56 -2.33
N THR A 151 -3.15 -9.31 -1.03
CA THR A 151 -2.60 -10.25 -0.05
C THR A 151 -3.37 -10.20 1.27
N THR A 152 -3.44 -11.32 1.99
CA THR A 152 -3.90 -11.36 3.39
C THR A 152 -2.79 -11.08 4.39
N ASN A 153 -1.54 -11.12 3.94
CA ASN A 153 -0.39 -10.91 4.81
C ASN A 153 0.70 -10.11 4.10
N MET A 154 0.89 -8.89 4.57
CA MET A 154 1.92 -7.96 4.13
C MET A 154 3.37 -8.46 4.28
N GLN A 155 3.58 -9.47 5.13
CA GLN A 155 4.88 -10.06 5.39
C GLN A 155 5.19 -11.26 4.49
N ASP A 156 4.16 -11.84 3.87
CA ASP A 156 4.30 -13.00 3.00
C ASP A 156 4.52 -12.56 1.54
N ARG A 157 5.22 -13.39 0.78
CA ARG A 157 5.35 -13.22 -0.68
C ARG A 157 4.19 -13.82 -1.47
N ASN A 158 3.19 -14.33 -0.77
CA ASN A 158 1.98 -14.86 -1.38
C ASN A 158 1.03 -13.71 -1.66
N TYR A 159 0.83 -13.41 -2.94
CA TYR A 159 -0.10 -12.39 -3.39
C TYR A 159 -0.79 -12.87 -4.67
N LEU A 160 -1.99 -12.33 -4.91
CA LEU A 160 -2.66 -12.41 -6.20
C LEU A 160 -2.33 -11.12 -6.97
N CYS A 161 -2.06 -11.23 -8.26
CA CYS A 161 -1.84 -10.09 -9.14
C CYS A 161 -2.86 -10.14 -10.27
N ALA A 162 -3.53 -9.03 -10.52
CA ALA A 162 -4.45 -8.89 -11.63
C ALA A 162 -4.25 -7.57 -12.36
N SER A 163 -4.30 -7.61 -13.68
CA SER A 163 -4.45 -6.40 -14.49
C SER A 163 -5.67 -5.59 -14.04
N THR A 164 -5.52 -4.27 -13.98
CA THR A 164 -6.61 -3.33 -13.68
C THR A 164 -6.71 -2.27 -14.77
N SER A 165 -7.72 -1.41 -14.68
CA SER A 165 -7.92 -0.25 -15.55
C SER A 165 -8.94 0.69 -14.92
N VAL A 166 -9.12 1.87 -15.52
CA VAL A 166 -10.12 2.86 -15.09
C VAL A 166 -11.51 2.23 -14.94
N HIS A 167 -11.87 1.30 -15.83
CA HIS A 167 -13.16 0.63 -15.84
C HIS A 167 -13.27 -0.54 -14.86
N LYS A 168 -12.16 -1.15 -14.46
CA LYS A 168 -12.15 -2.35 -13.61
C LYS A 168 -11.92 -2.05 -12.13
N LEU A 169 -11.17 -1.00 -11.82
CA LEU A 169 -10.61 -0.78 -10.49
C LEU A 169 -11.70 -0.71 -9.42
N LYS A 170 -12.76 0.06 -9.66
CA LYS A 170 -13.85 0.23 -8.69
C LYS A 170 -14.56 -1.09 -8.39
N ASP A 171 -14.86 -1.86 -9.43
CA ASP A 171 -15.53 -3.17 -9.27
C ASP A 171 -14.63 -4.20 -8.58
N GLN A 172 -13.33 -4.21 -8.91
CA GLN A 172 -12.34 -5.04 -8.23
C GLN A 172 -12.26 -4.68 -6.74
N LEU A 173 -12.13 -3.40 -6.38
CA LEU A 173 -12.06 -2.98 -4.98
C LEU A 173 -13.37 -3.20 -4.22
N ASN A 174 -14.53 -3.05 -4.88
CA ASN A 174 -15.82 -3.36 -4.28
C ASN A 174 -15.96 -4.86 -3.97
N SER A 175 -15.52 -5.71 -4.90
CA SER A 175 -15.48 -7.16 -4.69
C SER A 175 -14.54 -7.53 -3.53
N LEU A 176 -13.34 -6.95 -3.49
CA LEU A 176 -12.40 -7.16 -2.39
C LEU A 176 -12.94 -6.65 -1.05
N SER A 177 -13.66 -5.52 -1.05
CA SER A 177 -14.35 -5.01 0.13
C SER A 177 -15.36 -6.03 0.65
N TYR A 178 -16.24 -6.55 -0.22
CA TYR A 178 -17.19 -7.60 0.15
C TYR A 178 -16.48 -8.83 0.74
N ILE A 179 -15.40 -9.30 0.12
CA ILE A 179 -14.67 -10.47 0.60
C ILE A 179 -14.01 -10.20 1.96
N SER A 180 -13.40 -9.02 2.15
CA SER A 180 -12.76 -8.64 3.42
C SER A 180 -13.74 -8.61 4.60
N HIS A 181 -15.03 -8.32 4.34
CA HIS A 181 -16.09 -8.35 5.35
C HIS A 181 -16.55 -9.77 5.66
N ASN A 182 -16.57 -10.64 4.66
CA ASN A 182 -17.08 -12.01 4.73
C ASN A 182 -15.99 -13.08 4.92
N ALA A 183 -14.77 -12.69 5.34
CA ALA A 183 -13.57 -13.52 5.46
C ALA A 183 -13.63 -14.65 6.53
N VAL A 184 -14.74 -15.39 6.59
CA VAL A 184 -14.85 -16.73 7.19
C VAL A 184 -14.38 -17.81 6.19
N MET A 185 -14.28 -17.47 4.90
CA MET A 185 -13.88 -18.38 3.82
C MET A 185 -12.41 -18.15 3.45
N GLY A 186 -11.59 -19.21 3.49
CA GLY A 186 -10.14 -19.14 3.30
C GLY A 186 -9.70 -18.46 2.01
N PHE A 187 -8.50 -17.87 2.04
CA PHE A 187 -7.87 -17.09 0.96
C PHE A 187 -7.89 -17.76 -0.42
N TRP A 188 -7.93 -19.09 -0.50
CA TRP A 188 -7.97 -19.82 -1.76
C TRP A 188 -9.30 -19.72 -2.50
N ASN A 189 -10.42 -19.45 -1.81
CA ASN A 189 -11.71 -19.23 -2.47
C ASN A 189 -11.76 -17.88 -3.22
N LEU A 190 -10.92 -16.89 -2.83
CA LEU A 190 -10.73 -15.65 -3.59
C LEU A 190 -10.30 -15.91 -5.02
N THR A 191 -9.48 -16.95 -5.25
CA THR A 191 -8.94 -17.23 -6.58
C THR A 191 -10.07 -17.55 -7.55
N ASN A 192 -11.11 -18.28 -7.17
CA ASN A 192 -12.18 -18.63 -8.10
C ASN A 192 -13.08 -17.45 -8.50
N GLU A 193 -13.43 -16.56 -7.56
CA GLU A 193 -14.26 -15.37 -7.87
C GLU A 193 -13.44 -14.27 -8.58
N PHE A 194 -12.20 -14.07 -8.16
CA PHE A 194 -11.34 -13.02 -8.71
C PHE A 194 -10.74 -13.42 -10.08
N MET A 195 -10.46 -14.72 -10.32
CA MET A 195 -9.93 -15.21 -11.60
C MET A 195 -10.95 -15.22 -12.73
N MET A 196 -12.27 -15.24 -12.46
CA MET A 196 -13.27 -15.17 -13.52
C MET A 196 -13.26 -13.82 -14.26
N ASN A 197 -12.72 -12.76 -13.65
CA ASN A 197 -12.73 -11.40 -14.19
C ASN A 197 -11.34 -10.82 -14.49
N SER A 198 -10.26 -11.60 -14.31
CA SER A 198 -8.88 -11.08 -14.33
C SER A 198 -7.93 -11.99 -15.11
N ARG A 199 -7.08 -11.42 -15.99
CA ARG A 199 -5.85 -12.12 -16.42
C ARG A 199 -4.84 -12.07 -15.28
N ILE A 200 -4.30 -13.24 -14.93
CA ILE A 200 -3.17 -13.38 -13.99
C ILE A 200 -1.91 -12.99 -14.77
N CYS A 201 -1.12 -12.08 -14.20
CA CYS A 201 0.20 -11.70 -14.70
C CYS A 201 1.20 -12.85 -14.50
#